data_AF-A0A7C9J1A1-F1
#
_entry.id   AF-A0A7C9J1A1-F1
#
_cell.length_a   1.000
_cell.length_b   1.000
_cell.length_c   1.000
_cell.angle_alpha   90.00
_cell.angle_beta   90.00
_cell.angle_gamma   90.00
#
_symmetry.space_group_name_H-M   'P 1'
#
loop_
_entity.id
_entity.type
_entity.pdbx_description
1 polymer ?
#
loop_
_entity_poly.entity_id
_entity_poly.type
_entity_poly.pdbx_seq_one_letter_code
_entity_poly.pdbx_strand_id
1 'polypeptide(L)'
;MPEHVARFTRLFDDCYEPVLRYAARRVGGDSAGDVAAETFVVAWRKIADLPARDDEALPWLYGIARNLVANEQRRERRSRRLMSRLMSVSWAGRDTAGDHADDAVAASGLEQALRRLSPQDQEVLRLIGWEDLSISHAALVLGCTPATMAVRAQRARRRFLAALDDLQVRPEASAKERRS
;
A
#
# COMPACT_ATOMS: atom_id res chain seq x y z
N MET A 1 12.05 -25.73 -27.18
CA MET A 1 11.44 -24.89 -26.12
C MET A 1 10.51 -25.76 -25.29
N PRO A 2 10.56 -25.72 -23.94
CA PRO A 2 9.58 -26.42 -23.11
C PRO A 2 8.15 -25.98 -23.45
N GLU A 3 7.20 -26.91 -23.47
CA GLU A 3 5.80 -26.67 -23.90
C GLU A 3 5.15 -25.50 -23.14
N HIS A 4 5.44 -25.38 -21.85
CA HIS A 4 4.90 -24.32 -21.00
C HIS A 4 5.42 -22.94 -21.41
N VAL A 5 6.68 -22.85 -21.88
CA VAL A 5 7.23 -21.58 -22.36
C VAL A 5 6.53 -21.15 -23.64
N ALA A 6 6.37 -22.06 -24.61
CA ALA A 6 5.68 -21.75 -25.87
C ALA A 6 4.22 -21.35 -25.65
N ARG A 7 3.53 -22.01 -24.72
CA ARG A 7 2.14 -21.70 -24.35
C ARG A 7 2.04 -20.32 -23.67
N PHE A 8 2.96 -19.97 -22.79
CA PHE A 8 3.01 -18.64 -22.18
C PHE A 8 3.34 -17.54 -23.18
N THR A 9 4.29 -17.78 -24.10
CA THR A 9 4.65 -16.80 -25.12
C THR A 9 3.43 -16.40 -25.95
N ARG A 10 2.65 -17.38 -26.44
CA ARG A 10 1.39 -17.09 -27.15
C ARG A 10 0.40 -16.31 -26.30
N LEU A 11 0.22 -16.72 -25.04
CA LEU A 11 -0.65 -16.01 -24.10
C LEU A 11 -0.23 -14.55 -23.94
N PHE A 12 1.07 -14.29 -23.81
CA PHE A 12 1.62 -12.95 -23.67
C PHE A 12 1.37 -12.13 -24.95
N ASP A 13 1.75 -12.66 -26.10
CA ASP A 13 1.63 -11.97 -27.40
C ASP A 13 0.16 -11.61 -27.71
N ASP A 14 -0.77 -12.52 -27.42
CA ASP A 14 -2.19 -12.34 -27.75
C ASP A 14 -2.95 -11.48 -26.72
N CYS A 15 -2.54 -11.52 -25.45
CA CYS A 15 -3.34 -10.95 -24.35
C CYS A 15 -2.71 -9.74 -23.65
N TYR A 16 -1.43 -9.41 -23.88
CA TYR A 16 -0.77 -8.32 -23.17
C TYR A 16 -1.45 -6.97 -23.41
N GLU A 17 -1.68 -6.60 -24.67
CA GLU A 17 -2.32 -5.34 -25.03
C GLU A 17 -3.78 -5.23 -24.51
N PRO A 18 -4.64 -6.26 -24.63
CA PRO A 18 -5.93 -6.29 -23.95
C PRO A 18 -5.87 -6.07 -22.43
N VAL A 19 -4.93 -6.71 -21.73
CA VAL A 19 -4.74 -6.59 -20.27
C VAL A 19 -4.22 -5.19 -19.89
N LEU A 20 -3.27 -4.65 -20.65
CA LEU A 20 -2.76 -3.29 -20.47
C LEU A 20 -3.90 -2.27 -20.61
N ARG A 21 -4.71 -2.40 -21.67
CA ARG A 21 -5.87 -1.53 -21.90
C ARG A 21 -6.94 -1.69 -20.82
N TYR A 22 -7.11 -2.90 -20.29
CA TYR A 22 -7.99 -3.15 -19.15
C TYR A 22 -7.52 -2.41 -17.88
N ALA A 23 -6.22 -2.44 -17.60
CA ALA A 23 -5.59 -1.79 -16.45
C ALA A 23 -5.60 -0.26 -16.59
N ALA A 24 -5.23 0.26 -17.77
CA ALA A 24 -5.18 1.70 -18.05
C ALA A 24 -6.52 2.40 -17.80
N ARG A 25 -7.64 1.76 -18.12
CA ARG A 25 -9.00 2.27 -17.82
C ARG A 25 -9.31 2.39 -16.32
N ARG A 26 -8.50 1.83 -15.42
CA ARG A 26 -8.82 1.67 -13.99
C ARG A 26 -7.79 2.23 -13.00
N VAL A 27 -6.50 2.30 -13.35
CA VAL A 27 -5.44 2.75 -12.42
C VAL A 27 -4.59 3.91 -12.95
N GLY A 28 -4.87 4.42 -14.16
CA GLY A 28 -4.06 5.48 -14.80
C GLY A 28 -2.87 4.92 -15.57
N GLY A 29 -2.27 5.75 -16.44
CA GLY A 29 -1.22 5.34 -17.39
C GLY A 29 0.04 4.79 -16.72
N ASP A 30 0.51 5.48 -15.67
CA ASP A 30 1.77 5.12 -14.99
C ASP A 30 1.70 3.75 -14.29
N SER A 31 0.56 3.41 -13.68
CA SER A 31 0.37 2.11 -13.00
C SER A 31 -0.14 0.99 -13.91
N ALA A 32 -0.57 1.29 -15.13
CA ALA A 32 -1.16 0.29 -16.02
C ALA A 32 -0.14 -0.74 -16.51
N GLY A 33 1.06 -0.27 -16.85
CA GLY A 33 2.17 -1.12 -17.29
C GLY A 33 2.59 -2.12 -16.21
N ASP A 34 2.72 -1.64 -14.98
CA ASP A 34 3.08 -2.47 -13.83
C ASP A 34 2.03 -3.56 -13.55
N VAL A 35 0.75 -3.19 -13.54
CA VAL A 35 -0.36 -4.14 -13.36
C VAL A 35 -0.39 -5.18 -14.48
N ALA A 36 -0.13 -4.78 -15.73
CA ALA A 36 -0.06 -5.72 -16.85
C ALA A 36 1.12 -6.68 -16.66
N ALA A 37 2.34 -6.16 -16.42
CA ALA A 37 3.52 -6.98 -16.20
C ALA A 37 3.34 -7.98 -15.05
N GLU A 38 2.82 -7.52 -13.91
CA GLU A 38 2.59 -8.36 -12.74
C GLU A 38 1.50 -9.43 -12.99
N THR A 39 0.48 -9.11 -13.80
CA THR A 39 -0.53 -10.09 -14.23
C THR A 39 0.13 -11.28 -14.93
N PHE A 40 1.10 -11.03 -15.83
CA PHE A 40 1.81 -12.09 -16.54
C PHE A 40 2.83 -12.83 -15.66
N VAL A 41 3.45 -12.17 -14.69
CA VAL A 41 4.26 -12.84 -13.66
C VAL A 41 3.41 -13.82 -12.84
N VAL A 42 2.21 -13.39 -12.42
CA VAL A 42 1.27 -14.27 -11.70
C VAL A 42 0.79 -15.40 -12.60
N ALA A 43 0.49 -15.12 -13.88
CA ALA A 43 0.09 -16.12 -14.85
C ALA A 43 1.18 -17.18 -15.06
N TRP A 44 2.45 -16.78 -15.15
CA TRP A 44 3.58 -17.70 -15.25
C TRP A 44 3.67 -18.65 -14.06
N ARG A 45 3.52 -18.13 -12.84
CA ARG A 45 3.51 -18.94 -11.61
C ARG A 45 2.33 -19.92 -11.56
N LYS A 46 1.23 -19.60 -12.25
CA LYS A 46 0.00 -20.38 -12.33
C LYS A 46 -0.19 -21.05 -13.70
N ILE A 47 0.90 -21.29 -14.43
CA ILE A 47 0.78 -21.79 -15.80
C ILE A 47 0.10 -23.17 -15.90
N ALA A 48 0.17 -23.96 -14.83
CA ALA A 48 -0.56 -25.22 -14.72
C ALA A 48 -2.09 -25.03 -14.65
N ASP A 49 -2.56 -23.88 -14.18
CA ASP A 49 -3.98 -23.53 -14.05
C ASP A 49 -4.52 -22.79 -15.29
N LEU A 50 -3.67 -22.54 -16.30
CA LEU A 50 -4.07 -21.81 -17.50
C LEU A 50 -5.16 -22.61 -18.24
N PRO A 51 -6.31 -22.00 -18.58
CA PRO A 51 -7.38 -22.68 -19.30
C PRO A 51 -6.90 -23.30 -20.61
N ALA A 52 -7.40 -24.50 -20.90
CA ALA A 52 -7.02 -25.24 -22.13
C ALA A 52 -7.60 -24.60 -23.39
N ARG A 53 -8.68 -23.83 -23.25
CA ARG A 53 -9.34 -23.15 -24.37
C ARG A 53 -8.85 -21.69 -24.46
N ASP A 54 -8.51 -21.26 -25.67
CA ASP A 54 -7.96 -19.93 -25.90
C ASP A 54 -8.97 -18.80 -25.61
N ASP A 55 -10.26 -19.06 -25.77
CA ASP A 55 -11.35 -18.10 -25.48
C ASP A 55 -11.54 -17.84 -23.98
N GLU A 56 -11.01 -18.70 -23.11
CA GLU A 56 -11.09 -18.57 -21.65
C GLU A 56 -9.83 -17.91 -21.04
N ALA A 57 -8.73 -17.85 -21.80
CA ALA A 57 -7.44 -17.35 -21.33
C ALA A 57 -7.50 -15.85 -20.97
N LEU A 58 -8.10 -15.02 -21.83
CA LEU A 58 -8.23 -13.59 -21.58
C LEU A 58 -9.16 -13.28 -20.38
N PRO A 59 -10.35 -13.88 -20.26
CA PRO A 59 -11.18 -13.79 -19.05
C PRO A 59 -10.43 -14.17 -17.76
N TRP A 60 -9.61 -15.23 -17.79
CA TRP A 60 -8.81 -15.66 -16.65
C TRP A 60 -7.76 -14.61 -16.25
N LEU A 61 -7.04 -14.03 -17.24
CA LEU A 61 -6.11 -12.94 -17.02
C LEU A 61 -6.79 -11.68 -16.47
N TYR A 62 -8.00 -11.35 -16.92
CA TYR A 62 -8.78 -10.26 -16.33
C TYR A 62 -9.15 -10.51 -14.87
N GLY A 63 -9.37 -11.77 -14.48
CA GLY A 63 -9.55 -12.14 -13.07
C GLY A 63 -8.34 -11.78 -12.21
N ILE A 64 -7.13 -12.07 -12.71
CA ILE A 64 -5.86 -11.70 -12.06
C ILE A 64 -5.69 -10.18 -12.03
N ALA A 65 -5.79 -9.53 -13.19
CA ALA A 65 -5.63 -8.08 -13.33
C ALA A 65 -6.62 -7.30 -12.46
N ARG A 66 -7.87 -7.78 -12.32
CA ARG A 66 -8.89 -7.17 -11.43
C ARG A 66 -8.41 -7.11 -9.98
N ASN A 67 -7.78 -8.18 -9.48
CA ASN A 67 -7.29 -8.23 -8.10
C ASN A 67 -6.12 -7.26 -7.89
N LEU A 68 -5.20 -7.19 -8.87
CA LEU A 68 -4.07 -6.26 -8.85
C LEU A 68 -4.53 -4.80 -8.93
N VAL A 69 -5.46 -4.48 -9.83
CA VAL A 69 -6.11 -3.16 -9.91
C VAL A 69 -6.78 -2.79 -8.58
N ALA A 70 -7.53 -3.71 -7.97
CA ALA A 70 -8.19 -3.45 -6.70
C ALA A 70 -7.16 -3.17 -5.59
N ASN A 71 -5.99 -3.80 -5.64
CA ASN A 71 -4.89 -3.50 -4.74
C ASN A 71 -4.32 -2.11 -4.97
N GLU A 72 -3.98 -1.78 -6.23
CA GLU A 72 -3.38 -0.49 -6.58
C GLU A 72 -4.32 0.68 -6.24
N GLN A 73 -5.61 0.58 -6.59
CA GLN A 73 -6.56 1.63 -6.21
C GLN A 73 -6.73 1.76 -4.69
N ARG A 74 -6.58 0.68 -3.91
CA ARG A 74 -6.59 0.76 -2.43
C ARG A 74 -5.32 1.41 -1.90
N ARG A 75 -4.17 1.15 -2.50
CA ARG A 75 -2.88 1.81 -2.21
C ARG A 75 -2.95 3.31 -2.53
N GLU A 76 -3.43 3.67 -3.71
CA GLU A 76 -3.57 5.06 -4.14
C GLU A 76 -4.60 5.82 -3.28
N ARG A 77 -5.76 5.21 -2.96
CA ARG A 77 -6.74 5.80 -2.01
C ARG A 77 -6.16 5.99 -0.61
N ARG A 78 -5.29 5.09 -0.13
CA ARG A 78 -4.60 5.26 1.16
C ARG A 78 -3.57 6.39 1.10
N SER A 79 -2.78 6.45 0.04
CA SER A 79 -1.82 7.53 -0.20
C SER A 79 -2.53 8.89 -0.26
N ARG A 80 -3.62 9.00 -1.04
CA ARG A 80 -4.46 10.22 -1.09
C ARG A 80 -5.10 10.57 0.25
N ARG A 81 -5.57 9.59 1.04
CA ARG A 81 -6.13 9.85 2.39
C ARG A 81 -5.05 10.27 3.38
N LEU A 82 -3.84 9.74 3.27
CA LEU A 82 -2.70 10.17 4.06
C LEU A 82 -2.32 11.60 3.68
N MET A 83 -2.15 11.88 2.39
CA MET A 83 -1.83 13.21 1.84
C MET A 83 -2.92 14.23 2.20
N SER A 84 -4.20 13.87 2.07
CA SER A 84 -5.33 14.72 2.44
C SER A 84 -5.40 14.97 3.95
N ARG A 85 -4.98 14.02 4.80
CA ARG A 85 -4.88 14.22 6.24
C ARG A 85 -3.67 15.07 6.63
N LEU A 86 -2.55 14.93 5.92
CA LEU A 86 -1.40 15.83 6.01
C LEU A 86 -1.81 17.27 5.63
N MET A 87 -2.55 17.43 4.53
CA MET A 87 -3.02 18.75 4.03
C MET A 87 -4.20 19.33 4.83
N SER A 88 -5.07 18.50 5.43
CA SER A 88 -6.17 19.00 6.28
C SER A 88 -5.68 19.39 7.68
N VAL A 89 -4.59 18.76 8.15
CA VAL A 89 -3.91 19.16 9.39
C VAL A 89 -3.09 20.45 9.16
N SER A 90 -2.74 20.80 7.91
CA SER A 90 -2.11 22.08 7.58
C SER A 90 -3.07 23.23 7.28
N TRP A 91 -4.39 23.00 7.10
CA TRP A 91 -5.35 24.06 6.68
C TRP A 91 -6.25 24.63 7.80
N ALA A 92 -6.12 24.18 9.06
CA ALA A 92 -6.90 24.76 10.17
C ALA A 92 -6.31 26.07 10.75
N GLY A 93 -5.24 26.62 10.16
CA GLY A 93 -4.66 27.87 10.62
C GLY A 93 -3.77 28.56 9.59
N ARG A 94 -4.32 29.65 9.03
CA ARG A 94 -3.67 30.73 8.27
C ARG A 94 -3.57 30.57 6.74
N ASP A 95 -4.35 31.41 6.06
CA ASP A 95 -3.85 32.14 4.89
C ASP A 95 -2.52 32.80 5.26
N THR A 96 -1.40 32.26 4.78
CA THR A 96 -0.18 33.00 4.40
C THR A 96 0.81 32.04 3.76
N ALA A 97 1.25 32.34 2.54
CA ALA A 97 2.34 31.66 1.86
C ALA A 97 3.63 31.66 2.72
N GLY A 98 4.26 30.49 2.89
CA GLY A 98 5.62 30.40 3.41
C GLY A 98 6.03 29.07 4.08
N ASP A 99 7.04 28.44 3.46
CA ASP A 99 8.20 27.76 4.09
C ASP A 99 8.21 26.23 4.33
N HIS A 100 9.28 25.59 3.84
CA HIS A 100 9.52 24.14 3.76
C HIS A 100 9.93 23.49 5.11
N ALA A 101 9.88 24.24 6.21
CA ALA A 101 10.34 23.80 7.52
C ALA A 101 9.34 22.88 8.26
N ASP A 102 8.03 23.01 7.98
CA ASP A 102 6.98 22.28 8.69
C ASP A 102 6.85 20.79 8.27
N ASP A 103 7.18 20.45 7.02
CA ASP A 103 7.13 19.06 6.52
C ASP A 103 8.17 18.17 7.22
N ALA A 104 9.35 18.71 7.53
CA ALA A 104 10.38 18.01 8.28
C ALA A 104 9.96 17.72 9.74
N VAL A 105 9.18 18.62 10.35
CA VAL A 105 8.65 18.47 11.71
C VAL A 105 7.53 17.42 11.74
N ALA A 106 6.66 17.39 10.72
CA ALA A 106 5.61 16.37 10.58
C ALA A 106 6.17 14.97 10.33
N ALA A 107 7.18 14.85 9.44
CA ALA A 107 7.91 13.59 9.23
C ALA A 107 8.64 13.12 10.50
N SER A 108 9.18 14.06 11.27
CA SER A 108 9.81 13.79 12.57
C SER A 108 8.81 13.25 13.61
N GLY A 109 7.58 13.78 13.65
CA GLY A 109 6.52 13.31 14.55
C GLY A 109 6.07 11.88 14.25
N LEU A 110 5.95 11.51 12.98
CA LEU A 110 5.59 10.16 12.54
C LEU A 110 6.64 9.12 12.96
N GLU A 111 7.91 9.45 12.70
CA GLU A 111 9.04 8.59 13.04
C GLU A 111 9.25 8.48 14.56
N GLN A 112 8.97 9.56 15.31
CA GLN A 112 8.98 9.53 16.77
C GLN A 112 7.84 8.68 17.35
N ALA A 113 6.64 8.77 16.77
CA ALA A 113 5.52 7.93 17.19
C ALA A 113 5.81 6.45 16.93
N LEU A 114 6.35 6.09 15.76
CA LEU A 114 6.77 4.72 15.45
C LEU A 114 7.80 4.22 16.48
N ARG A 115 8.81 5.04 16.79
CA ARG A 115 9.85 4.68 17.77
C ARG A 115 9.32 4.45 19.19
N ARG A 116 8.15 4.99 19.56
CA ARG A 116 7.48 4.75 20.85
C ARG A 116 6.76 3.40 20.93
N LEU A 117 6.56 2.71 19.82
CA LEU A 117 5.91 1.40 19.79
C LEU A 117 6.91 0.29 20.11
N SER A 118 6.41 -0.88 20.52
CA SER A 118 7.25 -2.06 20.65
C SER A 118 7.84 -2.45 19.29
N PRO A 119 9.02 -3.10 19.24
CA PRO A 119 9.62 -3.53 17.98
C PRO A 119 8.66 -4.40 17.13
N GLN A 120 7.88 -5.25 17.79
CA GLN A 120 6.87 -6.09 17.11
C GLN A 120 5.72 -5.28 16.52
N ASP A 121 5.23 -4.24 17.22
CA ASP A 121 4.16 -3.39 16.70
C ASP A 121 4.69 -2.49 15.55
N GLN A 122 5.96 -2.05 15.62
CA GLN A 122 6.62 -1.33 14.53
C GLN A 122 6.76 -2.19 13.28
N GLU A 123 7.26 -3.42 13.42
CA GLU A 123 7.43 -4.38 12.33
C GLU A 123 6.11 -4.65 11.61
N VAL A 124 5.04 -4.87 12.39
CA VAL A 124 3.67 -5.06 11.88
C VAL A 124 3.19 -3.86 11.06
N LEU A 125 3.46 -2.63 11.53
CA LEU A 125 3.06 -1.42 10.82
C LEU A 125 3.92 -1.16 9.58
N ARG A 126 5.21 -1.52 9.58
CA ARG A 126 6.07 -1.44 8.38
C ARG A 126 5.60 -2.41 7.31
N LEU A 127 5.37 -3.67 7.67
CA LEU A 127 4.92 -4.71 6.73
C LEU A 127 3.59 -4.35 6.06
N ILE A 128 2.65 -3.74 6.78
CA ILE A 128 1.33 -3.39 6.23
C ILE A 128 1.31 -1.98 5.62
N GLY A 129 2.02 -1.04 6.23
CA GLY A 129 1.93 0.39 5.91
C GLY A 129 2.96 0.88 4.91
N TRP A 130 4.18 0.33 4.93
CA TRP A 130 5.27 0.68 4.02
C TRP A 130 5.45 -0.36 2.92
N GLU A 131 5.48 -1.63 3.29
CA GLU A 131 5.73 -2.76 2.37
C GLU A 131 4.45 -3.30 1.71
N ASP A 132 3.28 -2.78 2.11
CA ASP A 132 1.96 -3.10 1.59
C ASP A 132 1.57 -4.60 1.55
N LEU A 133 2.12 -5.40 2.48
CA LEU A 133 1.74 -6.81 2.59
C LEU A 133 0.31 -6.95 3.09
N SER A 134 -0.41 -7.91 2.50
CA SER A 134 -1.66 -8.40 3.04
C SER A 134 -1.45 -9.04 4.43
N ILE A 135 -2.50 -9.07 5.26
CA ILE A 135 -2.46 -9.71 6.59
C ILE A 135 -1.93 -11.14 6.51
N SER A 136 -2.31 -11.91 5.48
CA SER A 136 -1.85 -13.29 5.30
C SER A 136 -0.36 -13.37 4.99
N HIS A 137 0.18 -12.47 4.16
CA HIS A 137 1.62 -12.47 3.85
C HIS A 137 2.46 -11.93 5.01
N ALA A 138 2.00 -10.89 5.71
CA ALA A 138 2.67 -10.40 6.91
C ALA A 138 2.67 -11.45 8.04
N ALA A 139 1.62 -12.28 8.13
CA ALA A 139 1.56 -13.38 9.08
C ALA A 139 2.64 -14.44 8.83
N LEU A 140 2.90 -14.76 7.55
CA LEU A 140 3.98 -15.67 7.15
C LEU A 140 5.35 -15.10 7.53
N VAL A 141 5.60 -13.82 7.26
CA VAL A 141 6.85 -13.14 7.62
C VAL A 141 7.10 -13.17 9.12
N LEU A 142 6.04 -12.99 9.93
CA LEU A 142 6.13 -12.98 11.39
C LEU A 142 5.90 -14.35 12.05
N GLY A 143 5.81 -15.43 11.27
CA GLY A 143 5.64 -16.79 11.78
C GLY A 143 4.38 -17.01 12.63
N CYS A 144 3.26 -16.38 12.28
CA CYS A 144 2.01 -16.48 13.04
C CYS A 144 0.79 -16.74 12.14
N THR A 145 -0.37 -16.99 12.73
CA THR A 145 -1.61 -17.19 11.96
C THR A 145 -2.15 -15.85 11.41
N PRO A 146 -2.87 -15.85 10.28
CA PRO A 146 -3.52 -14.63 9.75
C PRO A 146 -4.47 -13.97 10.75
N ALA A 147 -5.18 -14.75 11.57
CA ALA A 147 -6.05 -14.23 12.62
C ALA A 147 -5.26 -13.51 13.72
N THR A 148 -4.14 -14.10 14.17
CA THR A 148 -3.21 -13.46 15.12
C THR A 148 -2.63 -12.17 14.53
N MET A 149 -2.25 -12.18 13.26
CA MET A 149 -1.71 -11.01 12.56
C MET A 149 -2.73 -9.87 12.46
N ALA A 150 -3.99 -10.16 12.14
CA ALA A 150 -5.06 -9.17 12.11
C ALA A 150 -5.25 -8.47 13.47
N VAL A 151 -5.26 -9.25 14.56
CA VAL A 151 -5.38 -8.72 15.92
C VAL A 151 -4.17 -7.85 16.29
N ARG A 152 -2.96 -8.28 15.93
CA ARG A 152 -1.72 -7.52 16.14
C ARG A 152 -1.74 -6.20 15.36
N ALA A 153 -2.12 -6.22 14.09
CA ALA A 153 -2.23 -5.02 13.25
C ALA A 153 -3.19 -3.99 13.83
N GLN A 154 -4.36 -4.43 14.31
CA GLN A 154 -5.33 -3.53 14.92
C GLN A 154 -4.81 -2.91 16.23
N ARG A 155 -4.11 -3.71 17.05
CA ARG A 155 -3.49 -3.23 18.30
C ARG A 155 -2.36 -2.24 18.03
N ALA A 156 -1.46 -2.57 17.12
CA ALA A 156 -0.35 -1.72 16.71
C ALA A 156 -0.87 -0.38 16.17
N ARG A 157 -1.92 -0.41 15.34
CA ARG A 157 -2.58 0.80 14.82
C ARG A 157 -3.17 1.68 15.93
N ARG A 158 -3.86 1.10 16.91
CA ARG A 158 -4.41 1.87 18.05
C ARG A 158 -3.30 2.54 18.85
N ARG A 159 -2.21 1.83 19.13
CA ARG A 159 -1.07 2.36 19.90
C ARG A 159 -0.32 3.45 19.14
N PHE A 160 -0.18 3.29 17.82
CA PHE A 160 0.42 4.30 16.97
C PHE A 160 -0.37 5.61 16.97
N LEU A 161 -1.70 5.52 16.86
CA LEU A 161 -2.56 6.69 16.92
C LEU A 161 -2.50 7.39 18.29
N ALA A 162 -2.47 6.63 19.39
CA ALA A 162 -2.30 7.21 20.72
C ALA A 162 -0.93 7.90 20.90
N ALA A 163 0.15 7.29 20.39
CA ALA A 163 1.48 7.87 20.46
C ALA A 163 1.62 9.17 19.64
N LEU A 164 0.91 9.26 18.50
CA LEU A 164 0.80 10.49 17.72
C LEU A 164 0.03 11.57 18.47
N ASP A 165 -1.08 11.22 19.11
CA ASP A 165 -1.89 12.13 19.91
C ASP A 165 -1.08 12.70 21.09
N ASP A 166 -0.36 11.85 21.83
CA ASP A 166 0.54 12.28 22.93
C ASP A 166 1.67 13.21 22.47
N LEU A 167 2.14 13.05 21.22
CA LEU A 167 3.14 13.94 20.62
C LEU A 167 2.52 15.27 20.19
N GLN A 168 1.25 15.26 19.78
CA GLN A 168 0.47 16.43 19.37
C GLN A 168 -0.15 17.21 20.54
N VAL A 169 -0.27 16.62 21.73
CA VAL A 169 -0.67 17.30 22.97
C VAL A 169 0.51 17.99 23.66
N ARG A 170 1.75 17.56 23.41
CA ARG A 170 2.99 18.17 23.94
C ARG A 170 3.58 19.41 23.22
N PRO A 171 3.06 19.99 22.12
CA PRO A 171 3.67 21.18 21.50
C PRO A 171 3.20 22.53 22.05
N GLU A 172 2.15 22.64 22.89
CA GLU A 172 1.67 23.97 23.34
C GLU A 172 1.91 24.30 24.82
N ALA A 173 2.11 23.30 25.69
CA ALA A 173 2.14 23.53 27.14
C ALA A 173 3.45 24.16 27.69
N SER A 174 4.50 24.34 26.88
CA SER A 174 5.81 24.82 27.36
C SER A 174 6.18 26.25 26.96
N ALA A 175 5.34 26.98 26.21
CA ALA A 175 5.69 28.31 25.71
C ALA A 175 5.20 29.48 26.60
N LYS A 176 4.45 29.22 27.68
CA LYS A 176 3.78 30.28 28.45
C LYS A 176 4.09 30.26 29.94
N GLU A 177 5.37 30.23 30.35
CA GLU A 177 5.73 30.56 31.75
C GLU A 177 7.18 31.02 31.98
N ARG A 178 7.77 31.72 31.00
CA ARG A 178 9.01 32.50 31.21
C ARG A 178 8.91 33.91 30.66
N ARG A 179 7.81 34.61 30.93
CA ARG A 179 7.79 36.09 30.86
C ARG A 179 6.56 36.64 31.57
N SER A 180 6.67 36.89 32.87
CA SER A 180 6.25 38.15 33.49
C SER A 180 6.73 38.21 34.93
#